data_AF-U5QK87-F1
#
_entry.id   AF-U5QK87-F1
#
_cell.length_a   1.000
_cell.length_b   1.000
_cell.length_c   1.000
_cell.angle_alpha   90.00
_cell.angle_beta   90.00
_cell.angle_gamma   90.00
#
_symmetry.space_group_name_H-M   'P 1'
#
loop_
_entity.id
_entity.type
_entity.pdbx_description
1 polymer ?
#
loop_
_entity_poly.entity_id
_entity_poly.type
_entity_poly.pdbx_seq_one_letter_code
_entity_poly.pdbx_strand_id
1 'polypeptide(L)' 'MEGTRLVLLLRNTVIGSELVCTGCLYADLEGRPRYRGERWLCASDSSSQTGRFRCQMGFHLAQIQAST' A
#
# COMPACT_ATOMS: atom_id res chain seq x y z
N MET A 1 -14.26 -5.05 -12.89
CA MET A 1 -13.57 -4.04 -12.08
C MET A 1 -12.13 -4.48 -11.96
N GLU A 2 -11.26 -3.96 -12.82
CA GLU A 2 -9.84 -4.31 -12.86
C GLU A 2 -9.20 -4.07 -11.48
N GLY A 3 -8.55 -5.12 -10.97
CA GLY A 3 -8.10 -5.23 -9.58
C GLY A 3 -6.96 -4.28 -9.28
N THR A 4 -7.29 -3.08 -8.82
CA THR A 4 -6.31 -2.12 -8.33
C THR A 4 -5.70 -2.64 -7.02
N ARG A 5 -4.36 -2.69 -6.92
CA ARG A 5 -3.66 -3.21 -5.73
C ARG A 5 -2.54 -2.29 -5.25
N LEU A 6 -2.21 -2.39 -3.96
CA LEU A 6 -1.06 -1.73 -3.37
C LEU A 6 0.17 -2.64 -3.39
N VAL A 7 1.30 -2.06 -3.79
CA VAL A 7 2.62 -2.70 -3.80
C VAL A 7 3.62 -1.85 -3.02
N LEU A 8 4.64 -2.47 -2.44
CA LEU A 8 5.80 -1.76 -1.90
C LEU A 8 6.79 -1.47 -3.01
N LEU A 9 7.27 -0.24 -3.03
CA LEU A 9 8.38 0.20 -3.86
C LEU A 9 9.68 0.08 -3.08
N LEU A 10 10.53 -0.85 -3.50
CA LEU A 10 11.91 -0.95 -3.05
C LEU A 10 12.83 -0.34 -4.12
N ARG A 11 14.13 -0.17 -3.82
CA ARG A 11 15.06 0.51 -4.75
C ARG A 11 15.09 -0.10 -6.15
N ASN A 12 15.01 -1.42 -6.25
CA ASN A 12 15.20 -2.16 -7.51
C ASN A 12 14.09 -3.19 -7.76
N THR A 13 13.05 -3.23 -6.93
CA THR A 13 12.00 -4.24 -7.04
C THR A 13 10.68 -3.72 -6.49
N VAL A 14 9.60 -4.40 -6.89
CA VAL A 14 8.23 -4.14 -6.46
C VAL A 14 7.70 -5.43 -5.87
N ILE A 15 7.23 -5.39 -4.63
CA ILE A 15 6.68 -6.56 -3.94
C ILE A 15 5.23 -6.32 -3.53
N GLY A 16 4.44 -7.39 -3.44
CA GLY A 16 3.08 -7.35 -2.94
C GLY A 16 3.04 -6.81 -1.51
N SER A 17 2.04 -5.98 -1.20
CA SER A 17 1.91 -5.41 0.14
C SER A 17 1.61 -6.46 1.20
N GLU A 18 0.94 -7.54 0.82
CA GLU A 18 0.67 -8.71 1.65
C GLU A 18 1.93 -9.29 2.29
N LEU A 19 3.08 -9.33 1.59
CA LEU A 19 4.32 -9.89 2.12
C LEU A 19 4.87 -9.14 3.34
N VAL A 20 4.50 -7.87 3.51
CA VAL A 20 4.94 -7.04 4.64
C VAL A 20 3.79 -6.76 5.60
N CYS A 21 2.60 -6.49 5.06
CA CYS A 21 1.44 -6.10 5.85
C CYS A 21 0.86 -7.26 6.67
N THR A 22 1.04 -8.54 6.28
CA THR A 22 0.62 -9.69 7.12
C THR A 22 1.31 -9.73 8.49
N GLY A 23 2.52 -9.18 8.63
CA GLY A 23 3.22 -9.05 9.92
C GLY A 23 3.07 -7.70 10.61
N CYS A 24 2.26 -6.78 10.06
CA CYS A 24 2.20 -5.39 10.50
C CYS A 24 1.06 -5.14 11.50
N LEU A 25 1.39 -4.55 12.66
CA LEU A 25 0.40 -4.17 13.69
C LEU A 25 -0.63 -3.13 13.19
N TYR A 26 -0.33 -2.40 12.11
CA TYR A 26 -1.21 -1.39 11.53
C TYR A 26 -2.06 -1.91 10.36
N ALA A 27 -1.85 -3.15 9.89
CA ALA A 27 -2.63 -3.73 8.81
C ALA A 27 -4.07 -4.08 9.24
N ASP A 28 -4.94 -4.39 8.28
CA ASP A 28 -6.23 -5.02 8.59
C ASP A 28 -6.07 -6.52 8.93
N LEU A 29 -7.20 -7.19 9.19
CA LEU A 29 -7.22 -8.61 9.58
C LEU A 29 -6.76 -9.56 8.45
N GLU A 30 -6.75 -9.10 7.21
CA GLU A 30 -6.25 -9.86 6.06
C GLU A 30 -4.77 -9.55 5.77
N GLY A 31 -4.12 -8.74 6.60
CA GLY A 31 -2.74 -8.34 6.38
C GLY A 31 -2.60 -7.36 5.22
N ARG A 32 -3.60 -6.52 4.95
CA ARG A 32 -3.57 -5.49 3.90
C ARG A 32 -3.44 -4.10 4.52
N PRO A 33 -2.99 -3.10 3.75
CA PRO A 33 -3.00 -1.72 4.19
C PRO A 33 -4.40 -1.33 4.70
N ARG A 34 -4.49 -0.79 5.92
CA ARG A 34 -5.78 -0.55 6.56
C ARG A 34 -6.46 0.67 5.95
N TYR A 35 -7.60 0.49 5.29
CA TYR A 35 -8.43 1.57 4.74
C TYR A 35 -9.68 1.79 5.61
N ARG A 36 -10.00 3.04 5.95
CA ARG A 36 -11.24 3.37 6.68
C ARG A 36 -11.74 4.74 6.27
N GLY A 37 -13.01 4.81 5.87
CA GLY A 37 -13.74 6.07 5.66
C GLY A 37 -13.03 7.03 4.71
N GLU A 38 -12.44 6.51 3.63
CA GLU A 38 -11.73 7.26 2.57
C GLU A 38 -10.23 7.53 2.77
N ARG A 39 -9.61 6.99 3.83
CA ARG A 39 -8.17 7.13 4.03
C ARG A 39 -7.47 5.83 4.39
N TRP A 40 -6.20 5.73 3.99
CA TRP A 40 -5.28 4.74 4.52
C TRP A 40 -4.87 5.15 5.94
N LEU A 41 -5.08 4.26 6.92
CA LEU A 41 -4.73 4.50 8.32
C LEU A 41 -3.27 4.16 8.61
N CYS A 42 -2.72 3.18 7.90
CA CYS A 42 -1.33 2.76 8.03
C CYS A 42 -0.38 3.49 7.08
N ALA A 43 -0.90 4.35 6.20
CA ALA A 43 -0.10 5.08 5.23
C ALA A 43 -0.67 6.48 5.02
N SER A 44 0.19 7.47 4.83
CA SER A 44 -0.22 8.82 4.46
C SER A 44 0.08 9.08 2.99
N ASP A 45 -0.71 9.94 2.35
CA ASP A 45 -0.38 10.44 1.01
C ASP A 45 1.01 11.07 1.03
N SER A 46 1.87 10.61 0.12
CA SER A 46 3.23 11.16 -0.01
C SER A 46 3.31 12.27 -1.06
N SER A 47 2.28 12.40 -1.89
CA SER A 47 2.11 13.45 -2.89
C SER A 47 0.70 13.36 -3.50
N SER A 48 -0.03 14.47 -3.50
CA SER A 48 -1.47 14.58 -3.77
C SER A 48 -1.98 14.17 -5.17
N GLN A 49 -1.16 13.56 -6.03
CA GLN A 49 -1.55 13.28 -7.42
C GLN A 49 -1.12 11.92 -8.00
N THR A 50 -0.48 11.00 -7.26
CA THR A 50 0.18 9.85 -7.92
C THR A 50 -0.11 8.46 -7.36
N GLY A 51 -1.11 8.28 -6.50
CA GLY A 51 -1.37 6.96 -5.90
C GLY A 51 -0.14 6.42 -5.15
N ARG A 52 0.70 7.32 -4.62
CA ARG A 52 1.94 7.02 -3.89
C ARG A 52 1.76 7.37 -2.43
N PHE A 53 1.99 6.40 -1.57
CA PHE A 53 1.79 6.55 -0.13
C PHE A 53 3.08 6.23 0.63
N ARG A 54 3.19 6.75 1.85
CA ARG A 54 4.24 6.35 2.79
C ARG A 54 3.59 5.62 3.95
N CYS A 55 3.95 4.36 4.13
CA CYS A 55 3.55 3.56 5.29
C CYS A 55 4.18 4.13 6.56
N GLN A 56 3.49 4.02 7.69
CA GLN A 56 4.00 4.42 9.01
C GLN A 56 5.28 3.65 9.41
N MET A 57 5.48 2.45 8.86
CA MET A 57 6.73 1.67 9.02
C MET A 57 7.90 2.21 8.18
N GLY A 58 7.69 3.25 7.36
CA GLY A 58 8.72 3.90 6.55
C GLY A 58 8.82 3.42 5.10
N PHE A 59 8.03 2.43 4.68
CA PHE A 59 8.00 1.94 3.30
C PHE A 59 7.26 2.88 2.35
N HIS A 60 7.70 2.93 1.09
CA HIS A 60 6.95 3.57 0.01
C HIS A 60 5.98 2.57 -0.61
N LEU A 61 4.74 2.98 -0.79
CA LEU A 61 3.68 2.21 -1.42
C LEU A 61 3.24 2.90 -2.70
N ALA A 62 2.81 2.10 -3.69
CA ALA A 62 2.15 2.59 -4.88
C ALA A 62 0.89 1.79 -5.16
N GLN A 63 -0.14 2.48 -5.64
CA GLN A 63 -1.33 1.89 -6.20
C GLN A 63 -1.07 1.64 -7.69
N ILE A 64 -1.17 0.38 -8.09
CA ILE A 64 -1.01 -0.03 -9.49
C ILE A 64 -2.29 -0.66 -10.00
N GLN A 65 -2.59 -0.39 -11.26
CA GLN A 65 -3.59 -1.13 -12.01
C GLN A 65 -2.90 -2.31 -12.69
N ALA A 66 -3.53 -3.49 -12.62
CA ALA A 66 -3.07 -4.62 -13.41
C ALA A 66 -3.41 -4.34 -14.88
N SER A 67 -2.43 -3.88 -15.64
CA SER A 67 -2.52 -3.84 -17.10
C SER A 67 -2.42 -5.28 -17.61
N THR A 68 -3.52 -5.81 -18.13
CA THR A 68 -3.56 -7.13 -18.80
C THR A 68 -2.93 -7.01 -20.18
#